data_AF-A0A8X9A0T7-F1
#
_entry.id   AF-A0A8X9A0T7-F1
#
_cell.length_a   1.000
_cell.length_b   1.000
_cell.length_c   1.000
_cell.angle_alpha   90.00
_cell.angle_beta   90.00
_cell.angle_gamma   90.00
#
_symmetry.space_group_name_H-M   'P 1'
#
loop_
_entity.id
_entity.type
_entity.pdbx_description
1 polymer ?
#
loop_
_entity_poly.entity_id
_entity_poly.type
_entity_poly.pdbx_seq_one_letter_code
_entity_poly.pdbx_strand_id
1 'polypeptide(L)'
;MFVCPHTGVFVCPHTGVSLAALMKLRRNGTIAAGDRVVVVSTAHGMKFTQAKIDYHSGRIPEMECRHANRPVTVKPEIGGYGSASAQ
;
A
#
# COMPACT_ATOMS: atom_id res chain seq x y z
N MET A 1 4.24 2.12 -0.93
CA MET A 1 4.06 2.78 0.38
C MET A 1 2.90 3.77 0.24
N PHE A 2 1.68 3.30 0.43
CA PHE A 2 0.46 4.12 0.58
C PHE A 2 -0.63 3.13 0.96
N VAL A 3 -0.73 2.83 2.26
CA VAL A 3 -1.49 1.68 2.79
C VAL A 3 -0.97 0.33 2.31
N CYS A 4 -0.96 -0.61 3.24
CA CYS A 4 -0.79 -2.01 2.94
C CYS A 4 -2.19 -2.56 2.58
N PRO A 5 -2.58 -2.72 1.31
CA PRO A 5 -3.78 -3.50 0.99
C PRO A 5 -3.69 -4.90 1.63
N HIS A 6 -2.48 -5.41 1.85
CA HIS A 6 -2.22 -6.65 2.55
C HIS A 6 -2.50 -6.64 4.07
N THR A 7 -2.61 -5.49 4.74
CA THR A 7 -2.92 -5.44 6.19
C THR A 7 -4.29 -4.82 6.50
N GLY A 8 -5.11 -4.52 5.48
CA GLY A 8 -6.51 -4.11 5.66
C GLY A 8 -6.77 -2.68 6.18
N VAL A 9 -5.76 -1.81 6.30
CA VAL A 9 -5.93 -0.46 6.87
C VAL A 9 -6.00 0.62 5.80
N PHE A 10 -6.92 1.58 5.88
CA PHE A 10 -7.05 2.67 4.90
C PHE A 10 -6.58 4.03 5.44
N VAL A 11 -5.27 4.25 5.39
CA VAL A 11 -4.60 5.44 5.93
C VAL A 11 -4.32 6.53 4.88
N CYS A 12 -4.07 7.75 5.38
CA CYS A 12 -3.73 8.93 4.58
C CYS A 12 -2.22 8.96 4.19
N PRO A 13 -1.82 9.85 3.27
CA PRO A 13 -0.41 10.00 2.85
C PRO A 13 0.57 10.18 4.01
N HIS A 14 0.20 11.01 4.99
CA HIS A 14 1.08 11.36 6.11
C HIS A 14 1.36 10.15 7.01
N THR A 15 0.37 9.29 7.22
CA THR A 15 0.56 8.03 7.95
C THR A 15 1.52 7.09 7.20
N GLY A 16 1.50 7.13 5.86
CA GLY A 16 2.49 6.46 5.03
C GLY A 16 3.91 6.92 5.37
N VAL A 17 4.16 8.23 5.35
CA VAL A 17 5.46 8.84 5.68
C VAL A 17 5.92 8.42 7.08
N SER A 18 5.05 8.51 8.09
CA SER A 18 5.36 8.09 9.45
C SER A 18 5.75 6.62 9.55
N LEU A 19 5.08 5.73 8.81
CA LEU A 19 5.42 4.32 8.79
C LEU A 19 6.78 4.05 8.14
N ALA A 20 7.14 4.77 7.07
CA ALA A 20 8.48 4.62 6.51
C ALA A 20 9.58 5.16 7.42
N ALA A 21 9.33 6.27 8.12
CA ALA A 21 10.23 6.77 9.15
C ALA A 21 10.42 5.71 10.25
N LEU A 22 9.32 5.13 10.75
CA LEU A 22 9.35 4.04 11.72
C LEU A 22 10.17 2.84 11.21
N MET A 23 9.97 2.42 9.96
CA MET A 23 10.74 1.33 9.34
C MET A 23 12.24 1.66 9.20
N LYS A 24 12.61 2.92 9.00
CA LYS A 24 14.01 3.38 8.98
C LYS A 24 14.61 3.37 10.39
N LEU A 25 13.89 3.92 11.38
CA LEU A 25 14.34 3.97 12.77
C LEU A 25 14.49 2.57 13.39
N ARG A 26 13.60 1.63 13.03
CA ARG A 26 13.75 0.22 13.43
C ARG A 26 14.99 -0.43 12.82
N ARG A 27 15.29 -0.14 11.54
CA ARG A 27 16.49 -0.65 10.86
C ARG A 27 17.79 -0.06 11.43
N ASN A 28 17.74 1.20 11.85
CA ASN A 28 18.87 1.88 12.49
C ASN A 28 19.05 1.51 13.98
N GLY A 29 18.17 0.69 14.55
CA GLY A 29 18.22 0.29 15.96
C GLY A 29 17.81 1.37 16.96
N THR A 30 17.30 2.52 16.50
CA THR A 30 16.80 3.60 17.37
C THR A 30 15.50 3.21 18.07
N ILE A 31 14.69 2.37 17.43
CA ILE A 31 13.47 1.78 18.01
C ILE A 31 13.67 0.27 18.08
N ALA A 32 13.58 -0.29 19.27
CA ALA A 32 13.73 -1.72 19.51
C ALA A 32 12.49 -2.50 19.05
N ALA A 33 12.66 -3.80 18.77
CA ALA A 33 11.55 -4.64 18.31
C ALA A 33 10.43 -4.83 19.37
N GLY A 34 10.74 -4.64 20.66
CA GLY A 34 9.79 -4.71 21.77
C GLY A 34 9.13 -3.38 22.13
N ASP A 35 9.51 -2.28 21.47
CA ASP A 35 8.97 -0.97 21.80
C ASP A 35 7.53 -0.82 21.32
N ARG A 36 6.68 -0.29 22.21
CA ARG A 36 5.30 0.05 21.86
C ARG A 36 5.29 1.41 21.16
N VAL A 37 5.10 1.40 19.86
CA VAL A 37 5.06 2.61 19.03
C VAL A 37 3.64 2.92 18.59
N VAL A 38 3.23 4.18 18.75
CA VAL A 38 1.94 4.70 18.27
C VAL A 38 2.19 5.65 17.11
N VAL A 39 1.55 5.37 15.97
CA VAL A 39 1.57 6.27 14.80
C VAL A 39 0.22 7.00 14.74
N VAL A 40 0.27 8.33 14.77
CA VAL A 40 -0.94 9.17 14.74
C VAL A 40 -1.38 9.43 13.29
N SER A 41 -2.59 9.00 12.95
CA SER A 41 -3.22 9.31 11.66
C SER A 41 -4.10 10.55 11.80
N THR A 42 -3.64 11.69 11.28
CA THR A 42 -4.33 12.98 11.44
C THR A 42 -5.50 13.18 10.48
N ALA A 43 -5.63 12.32 9.46
CA ALA A 43 -6.72 12.37 8.50
C ALA A 43 -7.21 10.96 8.11
N HIS A 44 -8.49 10.88 7.77
CA HIS A 44 -9.08 9.66 7.23
C HIS A 44 -8.60 9.42 5.78
N GLY A 45 -8.23 8.18 5.45
CA GLY A 45 -7.72 7.85 4.12
C GLY A 45 -8.71 8.13 2.98
N MET A 46 -10.02 8.12 3.26
CA MET A 46 -11.10 8.35 2.27
C MET A 46 -10.99 9.70 1.56
N LYS A 47 -10.34 10.70 2.18
CA LYS A 47 -10.06 11.99 1.53
C LYS A 47 -9.04 11.87 0.38
N PHE A 48 -8.33 10.75 0.28
CA PHE A 48 -7.22 10.51 -0.64
C PHE A 48 -7.46 9.29 -1.54
N THR A 49 -8.72 8.99 -1.85
CA THR A 49 -9.09 7.90 -2.77
C THR A 49 -8.45 8.08 -4.15
N GLN A 50 -8.43 9.30 -4.69
CA GLN A 50 -7.84 9.58 -6.00
C GLN A 50 -6.35 9.23 -6.04
N ALA A 51 -5.58 9.63 -5.02
CA ALA A 51 -4.15 9.30 -4.92
C ALA A 51 -3.90 7.78 -4.93
N LYS A 52 -4.79 7.00 -4.31
CA LYS A 52 -4.71 5.53 -4.33
C LYS A 52 -5.10 4.95 -5.68
N ILE A 53 -6.14 5.48 -6.31
CA ILE A 53 -6.53 5.10 -7.67
C ILE A 53 -5.35 5.30 -8.61
N ASP A 54 -4.71 6.46 -8.56
CA ASP A 54 -3.59 6.78 -9.45
C ASP A 54 -2.36 5.90 -9.17
N TYR A 55 -2.09 5.56 -7.90
CA TYR A 55 -1.04 4.62 -7.54
C TYR A 55 -1.31 3.21 -8.08
N HIS A 56 -2.52 2.66 -7.87
CA HIS A 56 -2.85 1.31 -8.32
C HIS A 56 -3.02 1.24 -9.85
N SER A 57 -3.44 2.33 -10.50
CA SER A 57 -3.49 2.43 -11.97
C SER A 57 -2.14 2.74 -12.63
N GLY A 58 -1.09 3.07 -11.86
CA GLY A 58 0.21 3.46 -12.41
C GLY A 58 0.24 4.81 -13.11
N ARG A 59 -0.66 5.73 -12.73
CA ARG A 59 -0.81 7.05 -13.34
C ARG A 59 0.07 8.13 -12.71
N ILE A 60 0.90 7.78 -11.73
CA ILE A 60 1.81 8.72 -11.06
C ILE A 60 3.12 8.79 -11.84
N PRO A 61 3.46 9.93 -12.48
CA PRO A 61 4.72 10.11 -13.19
C PRO A 61 5.90 9.87 -12.24
N GLU A 62 6.96 9.25 -12.75
CA GLU A 62 8.22 9.03 -12.00
C GLU A 62 8.09 8.16 -10.73
N MET A 63 6.97 7.45 -10.55
CA MET A 63 6.76 6.51 -9.46
C MET A 63 6.57 5.08 -9.97
N GLU A 64 7.48 4.17 -9.60
CA GLU A 64 7.44 2.76 -10.03
C GLU A 64 6.21 1.97 -9.54
N CYS A 65 5.43 2.51 -8.60
CA CYS A 65 4.20 1.90 -8.07
C CYS A 65 4.35 0.40 -7.74
N ARG A 66 5.47 0.01 -7.10
CA ARG A 66 5.91 -1.39 -6.87
C ARG A 66 4.88 -2.33 -6.23
N HIS A 67 3.89 -1.79 -5.53
CA HIS A 67 2.81 -2.55 -4.87
C HIS A 67 1.44 -2.21 -5.46
N ALA A 68 1.39 -1.78 -6.73
CA ALA A 68 0.13 -1.59 -7.44
C ALA A 68 -0.59 -2.93 -7.55
N ASN A 69 -1.90 -2.89 -7.37
CA ASN A 69 -2.78 -4.05 -7.44
C ASN A 69 -3.76 -3.76 -8.55
N ARG A 70 -3.38 -4.11 -9.77
CA ARG A 70 -4.15 -3.80 -10.97
C ARG A 70 -5.17 -4.90 -11.21
N PRO A 71 -6.40 -4.57 -11.63
CA PRO A 71 -7.33 -5.58 -12.12
C PRO A 71 -6.68 -6.39 -13.25
N VAL A 72 -6.73 -7.72 -13.13
CA VAL A 72 -6.29 -8.63 -14.19
C VAL A 72 -7.50 -8.94 -15.06
N THR A 73 -7.44 -8.58 -16.34
CA THR A 73 -8.50 -8.92 -17.31
C THR A 73 -8.39 -10.39 -17.67
N VAL A 74 -9.44 -11.16 -17.37
CA VAL A 74 -9.54 -12.57 -17.73
C VAL A 74 -10.57 -12.75 -18.84
N LYS A 75 -10.32 -13.69 -19.75
CA LYS A 75 -11.30 -14.07 -20.78
C LYS A 75 -12.48 -14.79 -20.12
N PRO A 76 -13.71 -14.60 -20.62
CA PRO A 76 -14.91 -15.28 -20.12
C PRO A 76 -14.94 -16.74 -20.61
N GLU A 77 -13.94 -17.54 -20.22
CA GLU A 77 -13.82 -18.95 -20.57
C GLU A 77 -13.73 -19.78 -19.29
N ILE A 78 -14.44 -20.90 -19.25
CA ILE A 78 -14.66 -21.71 -18.03
C ILE A 78 -13.31 -22.24 -17.46
N GLY A 79 -12.28 -22.38 -18.30
CA GLY A 79 -10.91 -22.75 -17.91
C GLY A 79 -9.92 -21.60 -17.68
N GLY A 80 -10.30 -20.34 -17.97
CA GLY A 80 -9.38 -19.19 -17.96
C GLY A 80 -8.96 -18.75 -16.55
N TYR A 81 -9.79 -19.02 -15.55
CA TYR A 81 -9.56 -18.68 -14.15
C TYR A 81 -8.33 -19.36 -13.54
N GLY A 82 -7.96 -20.56 -14.01
CA GLY A 82 -6.82 -21.32 -13.49
C GLY A 82 -5.47 -20.65 -13.73
N SER A 83 -5.33 -19.92 -14.84
CA SER A 83 -4.09 -19.23 -15.20
C SER A 83 -3.91 -17.88 -14.49
N ALA A 84 -5.01 -17.23 -14.11
CA ALA A 84 -5.01 -15.94 -13.41
C ALA A 84 -4.95 -16.08 -11.88
N SER A 85 -5.38 -17.22 -11.33
CA SER A 85 -5.32 -17.50 -9.88
C SER A 85 -3.92 -17.93 -9.39
N ALA A 86 -2.96 -18.15 -10.30
CA ALA A 86 -1.63 -18.70 -10.00
C ALA A 86 -0.51 -17.65 -9.97
N GLN A 87 -0.83 -16.35 -10.07
CA GLN A 87 0.11 -15.23 -10.05
C GLN A 87 0.03 -14.41 -8.77
#